data_AF-A0A972Y2L6-F1
#
_entry.id   AF-A0A972Y2L6-F1
#
_cell.length_a   1.000
_cell.length_b   1.000
_cell.length_c   1.000
_cell.angle_alpha   90.00
_cell.angle_beta   90.00
_cell.angle_gamma   90.00
#
_symmetry.space_group_name_H-M   'P 1'
#
loop_
_entity.id
_entity.type
_entity.pdbx_description
1 polymer ?
#
loop_
_entity_poly.entity_id
_entity_poly.type
_entity_poly.pdbx_seq_one_letter_code
_entity_poly.pdbx_strand_id
1 'polypeptide(L)'
;NANLKTQKFRAMWMFILILGVVFSSVGFKSIEIINFAQVANGILLPIIAGFLLWIMNKKSVLGKYKNTMLQNILGFIIVIITLCLGLRIILKVLNLI
;
A
#
# COMPACT_ATOMS: atom_id res chain seq x y z
N ASN A 1 35.27 9.27 14.97
CA ASN A 1 35.43 10.10 13.75
C ASN A 1 34.88 9.37 12.53
N ALA A 2 33.67 9.72 12.07
CA ALA A 2 33.13 9.20 10.81
C ALA A 2 33.96 9.75 9.64
N ASN A 3 34.72 8.89 8.96
CA ASN A 3 35.63 9.31 7.89
C ASN A 3 34.86 9.50 6.57
N LEU A 4 34.44 10.74 6.31
CA LEU A 4 33.68 11.15 5.12
C LEU A 4 34.48 11.03 3.80
N LYS A 5 35.79 10.80 3.86
CA LYS A 5 36.66 10.69 2.68
C LYS A 5 36.71 9.28 2.09
N THR A 6 36.12 8.30 2.78
CA THR A 6 36.14 6.90 2.32
C THR A 6 35.40 6.77 0.98
N GLN A 7 36.01 6.10 0.01
CA GLN A 7 35.46 5.90 -1.34
C GLN A 7 34.01 5.38 -1.32
N LYS A 8 33.70 4.44 -0.42
CA LYS A 8 32.35 3.88 -0.24
C LYS A 8 31.31 4.95 0.17
N PHE A 9 31.70 5.88 1.04
CA PHE A 9 30.82 6.96 1.50
C PHE A 9 30.55 7.95 0.37
N ARG A 10 31.59 8.35 -0.39
CA ARG A 10 31.45 9.26 -1.54
C ARG A 10 30.64 8.64 -2.67
N ALA A 11 30.78 7.33 -2.91
CA ALA A 11 29.97 6.61 -3.90
C ALA A 11 28.48 6.60 -3.52
N MET A 12 28.15 6.34 -2.25
CA MET A 12 26.77 6.40 -1.75
C MET A 12 26.19 7.82 -1.91
N TRP A 13 26.96 8.85 -1.55
CA TRP A 13 26.56 10.24 -1.70
C TRP A 13 26.32 10.64 -3.16
N MET A 14 27.24 10.30 -4.06
CA MET A 14 27.08 10.55 -5.50
C MET A 14 25.85 9.84 -6.06
N PHE A 15 25.59 8.59 -5.63
CA PHE A 15 24.40 7.85 -6.04
C PHE A 15 23.10 8.54 -5.60
N ILE A 16 23.02 8.98 -4.34
CA ILE A 16 21.86 9.71 -3.81
C ILE A 16 21.68 11.04 -4.54
N LEU A 17 22.76 11.78 -4.80
CA LEU A 17 22.71 13.05 -5.53
C LEU A 17 22.23 12.86 -6.97
N ILE A 18 22.75 11.84 -7.69
CA ILE A 18 22.31 11.53 -9.05
C ILE A 18 20.83 11.18 -9.07
N LEU A 19 20.36 10.34 -8.15
CA LEU A 19 18.93 10.04 -8.02
C LEU A 19 18.11 11.30 -7.77
N GLY A 20 18.52 12.15 -6.83
CA GLY A 20 17.83 13.40 -6.51
C GLY A 20 17.76 14.35 -7.70
N VAL A 21 18.85 14.52 -8.45
CA VAL A 21 18.90 15.34 -9.66
C VAL A 21 18.00 14.77 -10.75
N VAL A 22 18.09 13.46 -11.03
CA VAL A 22 17.25 12.81 -12.04
C VAL A 22 15.77 12.98 -11.69
N PHE A 23 15.35 12.64 -10.47
CA PHE A 23 13.95 12.80 -10.04
C PHE A 23 13.50 14.27 -10.04
N SER A 24 14.38 15.23 -9.75
CA SER A 24 14.06 16.66 -9.83
C SER A 24 13.98 17.18 -11.27
N SER A 25 14.78 16.66 -12.19
CA SER A 25 14.85 17.10 -13.59
C SER A 25 13.80 16.44 -14.48
N VAL A 26 13.25 15.31 -14.06
CA VAL A 26 12.28 14.50 -14.82
C VAL A 26 10.89 15.14 -14.90
N GLY A 27 10.62 16.24 -14.16
CA GLY A 27 9.41 17.09 -14.33
C GLY A 27 8.08 16.44 -13.95
N PHE A 28 8.02 15.12 -13.87
CA PHE A 28 6.92 14.38 -13.26
C PHE A 28 6.86 14.74 -11.78
N LYS A 29 5.69 15.13 -11.31
CA LYS A 29 5.52 15.37 -9.88
C LYS A 29 5.55 14.01 -9.20
N SER A 30 6.61 13.70 -8.45
CA SER A 30 6.73 12.44 -7.68
C SER A 30 5.49 12.15 -6.82
N ILE A 31 4.79 13.21 -6.40
CA ILE A 31 3.51 13.14 -5.69
C ILE A 31 2.40 12.45 -6.51
N GLU A 32 2.33 12.63 -7.83
CA GLU A 32 1.31 12.03 -8.70
C GLU A 32 1.53 10.52 -8.83
N ILE A 33 2.78 10.08 -8.95
CA ILE A 33 3.15 8.65 -8.99
C ILE A 33 2.82 7.99 -7.64
N ILE A 34 3.17 8.64 -6.53
CA ILE A 34 2.85 8.16 -5.18
C ILE A 34 1.33 8.08 -4.98
N ASN A 35 0.58 9.10 -5.43
CA ASN A 35 -0.87 9.11 -5.34
C ASN A 35 -1.50 7.99 -6.17
N PHE A 36 -1.01 7.73 -7.39
CA PHE A 36 -1.50 6.62 -8.21
C PHE A 36 -1.30 5.27 -7.53
N ALA A 37 -0.10 5.01 -6.99
CA ALA A 37 0.17 3.81 -6.21
C ALA A 37 -0.73 3.69 -4.97
N GLN A 38 -1.02 4.81 -4.30
CA GLN A 38 -1.94 4.83 -3.15
C GLN A 38 -3.38 4.54 -3.54
N VAL A 39 -3.87 5.05 -4.67
CA VAL A 39 -5.21 4.72 -5.19
C VAL A 39 -5.29 3.22 -5.48
N ALA A 40 -4.29 2.66 -6.18
CA ALA A 40 -4.22 1.22 -6.44
C ALA A 40 -4.24 0.40 -5.13
N ASN A 41 -3.41 0.77 -4.15
CA ASN A 41 -3.34 0.09 -2.86
C ASN A 41 -4.64 0.24 -2.04
N GLY A 42 -5.26 1.41 -2.06
CA GLY A 42 -6.52 1.69 -1.39
C GLY A 42 -7.69 0.86 -1.93
N ILE A 43 -7.68 0.56 -3.23
CA ILE A 43 -8.67 -0.32 -3.87
C ILE A 43 -8.32 -1.80 -3.67
N LEU A 44 -7.03 -2.15 -3.68
CA LEU A 44 -6.58 -3.53 -3.57
C LEU A 44 -6.94 -4.17 -2.22
N LEU A 45 -6.77 -3.44 -1.12
CA LEU A 45 -7.04 -3.93 0.24
C LEU A 45 -8.46 -4.49 0.44
N PRO A 46 -9.55 -3.74 0.13
CA PRO A 46 -10.91 -4.26 0.29
C PRO A 46 -11.23 -5.42 -0.65
N ILE A 47 -10.66 -5.43 -1.85
CA ILE A 47 -10.82 -6.54 -2.80
C ILE A 47 -10.23 -7.83 -2.23
N ILE A 48 -8.98 -7.78 -1.76
CA ILE A 48 -8.30 -8.94 -1.17
C ILE A 48 -9.00 -9.38 0.12
N ALA A 49 -9.36 -8.44 1.00
CA ALA A 49 -10.03 -8.76 2.25
C ALA A 49 -11.39 -9.44 2.01
N GLY A 50 -12.19 -8.93 1.06
CA GLY A 50 -13.46 -9.53 0.67
C GLY A 50 -13.28 -10.92 0.06
N PHE A 51 -12.29 -11.08 -0.83
CA PHE A 51 -11.95 -12.38 -1.42
C PHE A 51 -11.52 -13.40 -0.37
N LEU A 52 -10.66 -13.01 0.58
CA LEU A 52 -10.22 -13.88 1.66
C LEU A 52 -11.37 -14.27 2.58
N LEU A 53 -12.22 -13.31 2.97
CA LEU A 53 -13.38 -13.61 3.79
C LEU A 53 -14.33 -14.59 3.09
N TRP A 54 -14.49 -14.46 1.77
CA TRP A 54 -15.30 -15.38 0.98
C TRP A 54 -14.68 -16.78 0.89
N ILE A 55 -13.39 -16.89 0.53
CA ILE A 55 -12.74 -18.18 0.34
C ILE A 55 -12.58 -18.95 1.65
N MET A 56 -12.31 -18.25 2.76
CA MET A 56 -12.21 -18.85 4.09
C MET A 56 -13.54 -19.37 4.63
N ASN A 57 -14.66 -18.97 4.01
CA ASN A 57 -15.99 -19.51 4.30
C ASN A 57 -16.39 -20.68 3.38
N LYS A 58 -15.65 -20.93 2.30
CA LYS A 58 -15.93 -22.04 1.39
C LYS A 58 -15.48 -23.36 1.99
N LYS A 59 -16.45 -24.21 2.37
CA LYS A 59 -16.21 -25.60 2.82
C LYS A 59 -15.47 -26.44 1.78
N SER A 60 -15.65 -26.15 0.49
CA SER A 60 -14.94 -26.83 -0.60
C SER A 60 -13.42 -26.57 -0.61
N VAL A 61 -12.96 -25.46 -0.01
CA VAL A 61 -11.54 -25.08 0.02
C VAL A 61 -10.92 -25.36 1.39
N LEU A 62 -11.57 -24.95 2.48
CA LEU A 62 -11.02 -25.08 3.85
C LEU A 62 -11.56 -26.29 4.63
N GLY A 63 -12.60 -26.97 4.15
CA GLY A 63 -13.16 -28.15 4.81
C GLY A 63 -13.57 -27.88 6.26
N LYS A 64 -12.84 -28.49 7.21
CA LYS A 64 -13.05 -28.35 8.67
C LYS A 64 -12.47 -27.06 9.25
N TYR A 65 -11.55 -26.41 8.55
CA TYR A 65 -10.84 -25.21 9.01
C TYR A 65 -11.51 -23.90 8.58
N LYS A 66 -12.79 -23.95 8.19
CA LYS A 66 -13.55 -22.74 7.83
C LYS A 66 -13.61 -21.76 8.99
N ASN A 67 -13.77 -20.47 8.68
CA ASN A 67 -13.95 -19.46 9.70
C ASN A 67 -15.15 -19.77 10.62
N THR A 68 -14.95 -19.54 11.92
CA THR A 68 -15.99 -19.52 12.94
C THR A 68 -16.78 -18.21 12.88
N MET A 69 -17.93 -18.14 13.55
CA MET A 69 -18.77 -16.93 13.57
C MET A 69 -18.00 -15.69 14.05
N LEU A 70 -17.16 -15.83 15.07
CA LEU A 70 -16.33 -14.74 15.60
C LEU A 70 -15.30 -14.26 14.57
N GLN A 71 -14.63 -15.19 13.88
CA GLN A 71 -13.67 -14.85 12.81
C GLN A 71 -14.36 -14.17 11.62
N ASN A 72 -15.61 -14.54 11.30
CA ASN A 72 -16.38 -13.85 10.27
C ASN A 72 -16.78 -12.43 10.67
N ILE A 73 -17.16 -12.19 11.93
CA ILE A 73 -17.46 -10.85 12.43
C ILE A 73 -16.20 -9.97 12.37
N LEU A 74 -15.06 -10.48 12.85
CA LEU A 74 -13.78 -9.76 12.77
C LEU A 74 -13.36 -9.51 11.32
N GLY A 75 -13.49 -10.51 10.45
CA GLY A 75 -13.20 -10.37 9.03
C GLY A 75 -14.09 -9.35 8.34
N PHE A 76 -15.37 -9.28 8.70
CA PHE A 76 -16.30 -8.28 8.18
C PHE A 76 -15.93 -6.86 8.64
N ILE A 77 -15.53 -6.69 9.90
CA ILE A 77 -14.99 -5.42 10.42
C ILE A 77 -13.76 -4.99 9.62
N ILE A 78 -12.83 -5.91 9.33
CA ILE A 78 -11.64 -5.63 8.51
C ILE A 78 -12.05 -5.16 7.11
N VAL A 79 -13.00 -5.84 6.46
CA VAL A 79 -13.53 -5.44 5.15
C VAL A 79 -14.08 -4.01 5.21
N ILE A 80 -14.89 -3.68 6.22
CA ILE A 80 -15.42 -2.31 6.40
C ILE A 80 -14.30 -1.29 6.55
N ILE A 81 -13.31 -1.54 7.41
CA ILE A 81 -12.17 -0.62 7.63
C ILE A 81 -11.41 -0.40 6.33
N THR A 82 -11.10 -1.47 5.59
CA THR A 82 -10.38 -1.35 4.31
C THR A 82 -11.20 -0.59 3.26
N LEU A 83 -12.53 -0.75 3.26
CA LEU A 83 -13.43 0.00 2.39
C LEU A 83 -13.42 1.50 2.74
N CYS A 84 -13.50 1.85 4.03
CA CYS A 84 -13.42 3.23 4.49
C CYS A 84 -12.08 3.89 4.15
N LEU A 85 -10.98 3.16 4.31
CA LEU A 85 -9.64 3.64 3.93
C LEU A 85 -9.52 3.87 2.43
N GLY A 86 -9.99 2.92 1.60
CA GLY A 86 -10.00 3.07 0.15
C GLY A 86 -10.84 4.25 -0.32
N LEU A 87 -12.05 4.40 0.22
CA LEU A 87 -12.94 5.53 -0.07
C LEU A 87 -12.30 6.87 0.30
N ARG A 88 -11.67 6.97 1.48
CA ARG A 88 -10.98 8.20 1.92
C ARG A 88 -9.87 8.62 0.96
N ILE A 89 -9.10 7.66 0.43
CA ILE A 89 -8.02 7.95 -0.53
C ILE A 89 -8.60 8.49 -1.84
N ILE A 90 -9.68 7.88 -2.35
CA ILE A 90 -10.34 8.33 -3.58
C ILE A 90 -10.93 9.73 -3.40
N LEU A 91 -11.63 9.99 -2.29
CA LEU A 91 -12.21 11.30 -1.99
C LEU A 91 -11.15 12.40 -1.90
N LYS A 92 -10.01 12.10 -1.28
CA LYS A 92 -8.85 13.01 -1.21
C LYS A 92 -8.28 13.32 -2.59
N VAL A 93 -8.15 12.31 -3.45
CA VAL A 93 -7.64 12.51 -4.82
C VAL A 93 -8.62 13.32 -5.68
N LEU A 94 -9.92 13.19 -5.42
CA LEU A 94 -10.97 13.98 -6.08
C LEU A 94 -11.13 15.41 -5.49
N ASN A 95 -10.30 15.82 -4.52
CA ASN A 95 -10.41 17.11 -3.81
C ASN A 95 -11.79 17.38 -3.18
N LEU A 96 -12.52 16.33 -2.80
CA LEU A 96 -13.80 16.46 -2.09
C LEU A 96 -13.61 16.65 -0.58
N ILE A 97 -12.43 16.32 -0.06
CA ILE A 97 -11.96 16.47 1.33
C ILE A 97 -10.46 16.70 1.27
#